data_AF-A0A6C0C0L2-F1
#
_entry.id   AF-A0A6C0C0L2-F1
#
_cell.length_a   1.000
_cell.length_b   1.000
_cell.length_c   1.000
_cell.angle_alpha   90.00
_cell.angle_beta   90.00
_cell.angle_gamma   90.00
#
_symmetry.space_group_name_H-M   'P 1'
#
loop_
_entity.id
_entity.type
_entity.pdbx_description
1 polymer ?
#
loop_
_entity_poly.entity_id
_entity_poly.type
_entity_poly.pdbx_seq_one_letter_code
_entity_poly.pdbx_strand_id
1 'polypeptide(L)'
;MLPKTPQNICEHINIDFIEEEPETIISFSLSNYLSNVKEKITNVEKDWSTYKKYTNPYEFIHTVIPGKHKAISKYKPLSRSYFKMHEILHIFNLHVDPEPIKSFHLAEGPGGFIESLLHIRKNSKDTYYGMTIIDENENDYNIPSWKKSRSFLKNNPNVKIEYGATQTGDLLNIDNFSHCYDKYKGSMSIITGDGGFDFSENFNNQENQIVKLLFGQICYALIMQKKGGSFVLKIFDCFLQHSIDLLYLLTAFYSKVYIVKPHTSRYANSEKYIVCKNFNFTGNVYDLLYEPFKSTLNNNKNIRRFLDIDISSYFLNKFQEYNAIFGQQQLENIAQTLYLIYDQDSKSEKIINYVKNNIIKCIQWCNKYNVETNIIPGVLPIHTTS
;
A
#
# COMPACT_ATOMS: atom_id res chain seq x y z
N MET A 1 0.66 -8.99 14.22
CA MET A 1 -0.72 -8.56 14.50
C MET A 1 -0.69 -7.42 15.51
N LEU A 2 -1.48 -6.37 15.29
CA LEU A 2 -1.69 -5.28 16.26
C LEU A 2 -2.68 -5.72 17.36
N PRO A 3 -2.55 -5.19 18.59
CA PRO A 3 -3.53 -5.43 19.65
C PRO A 3 -4.95 -5.00 19.25
N LYS A 4 -5.93 -5.83 19.57
CA LYS A 4 -7.34 -5.52 19.35
C LYS A 4 -7.82 -4.47 20.35
N THR A 5 -8.64 -3.54 19.87
CA THR A 5 -9.21 -2.46 20.67
C THR A 5 -10.73 -2.66 20.83
N PRO A 6 -11.32 -2.28 21.97
CA PRO A 6 -12.78 -2.30 22.16
C PRO A 6 -13.52 -1.39 21.16
N GLN A 7 -14.74 -1.75 20.75
CA GLN A 7 -15.50 -0.96 19.77
C GLN A 7 -15.97 0.41 20.26
N ASN A 8 -16.14 0.58 21.57
CA ASN A 8 -16.59 1.85 22.16
C ASN A 8 -15.60 3.00 21.96
N ILE A 9 -14.35 2.74 21.54
CA ILE A 9 -13.44 3.82 21.13
C ILE A 9 -13.99 4.66 19.98
N CYS A 10 -14.93 4.12 19.19
CA CYS A 10 -15.58 4.84 18.11
C CYS A 10 -16.40 6.04 18.62
N GLU A 11 -16.88 6.00 19.86
CA GLU A 11 -17.59 7.13 20.50
C GLU A 11 -16.69 8.34 20.74
N HIS A 12 -15.37 8.14 20.66
CA HIS A 12 -14.35 9.17 20.85
C HIS A 12 -13.74 9.66 19.53
N ILE A 13 -14.35 9.34 18.38
CA ILE A 13 -13.94 9.93 17.10
C ILE A 13 -14.23 11.42 17.15
N ASN A 14 -13.17 12.21 17.23
CA ASN A 14 -13.21 13.65 17.25
C ASN A 14 -11.92 14.15 16.59
N ILE A 15 -12.07 14.93 15.52
CA ILE A 15 -10.92 15.37 14.74
C ILE A 15 -10.41 16.68 15.33
N ASP A 16 -9.16 16.62 15.76
CA ASP A 16 -8.46 17.76 16.27
C ASP A 16 -7.46 18.27 15.23
N PHE A 17 -7.51 19.58 15.00
CA PHE A 17 -6.71 20.28 14.01
C PHE A 17 -5.69 21.20 14.68
N ILE A 18 -4.54 21.36 14.04
CA ILE A 18 -3.45 22.22 14.49
C ILE A 18 -2.91 23.06 13.32
N GLU A 19 -2.50 24.30 13.59
CA GLU A 19 -1.90 25.18 12.57
C GLU A 19 -0.49 24.72 12.19
N GLU A 20 0.30 24.32 13.19
CA GLU A 20 1.69 23.88 13.04
C GLU A 20 1.78 22.47 12.46
N GLU A 21 2.95 22.09 11.96
CA GLU A 21 3.18 20.71 11.53
C GLU A 21 3.14 19.77 12.76
N PRO A 22 2.40 18.64 12.69
CA PRO A 22 2.35 17.71 13.80
C PRO A 22 3.72 17.11 14.13
N GLU A 23 4.03 17.00 15.41
CA GLU A 23 5.31 16.45 15.87
C GLU A 23 5.29 14.91 15.94
N THR A 24 6.49 14.31 15.84
CA THR A 24 6.70 12.89 16.12
C THR A 24 6.37 12.59 17.57
N ILE A 25 5.60 11.52 17.82
CA ILE A 25 5.22 11.13 19.19
C ILE A 25 5.77 9.77 19.63
N ILE A 26 6.28 8.96 18.69
CA ILE A 26 6.88 7.65 18.96
C ILE A 26 8.10 7.41 18.09
N SER A 27 8.95 6.46 18.49
CA SER A 27 10.11 6.04 17.68
C SER A 27 11.03 7.22 17.28
N PHE A 28 11.19 8.22 18.16
CA PHE A 28 11.92 9.47 17.91
C PHE A 28 13.28 9.27 17.23
N SER A 29 14.12 8.38 17.77
CA SER A 29 15.44 8.11 17.22
C SER A 29 15.36 7.57 15.80
N LEU A 30 14.45 6.64 15.53
CA LEU A 30 14.27 6.06 14.19
C LEU A 30 13.78 7.12 13.20
N SER A 31 12.78 7.92 13.58
CA SER A 31 12.26 9.03 12.77
C SER A 31 13.41 9.96 12.38
N ASN A 32 14.22 10.40 13.34
CA ASN A 32 15.38 11.25 13.10
C ASN A 32 16.44 10.58 12.19
N TYR A 33 16.80 9.32 12.44
CA TYR A 33 17.78 8.62 11.59
C TYR A 33 17.28 8.46 10.15
N LEU A 34 16.00 8.13 9.95
CA LEU A 34 15.42 8.01 8.62
C LEU A 34 15.42 9.35 7.89
N SER A 35 15.02 10.44 8.55
CA SER A 35 15.07 11.78 7.96
C SER A 35 16.48 12.15 7.52
N ASN A 36 17.48 11.98 8.40
CA ASN A 36 18.88 12.29 8.10
C ASN A 36 19.45 11.43 6.96
N VAL A 37 19.07 10.16 6.88
CA VAL A 37 19.56 9.25 5.83
C VAL A 37 18.84 9.47 4.51
N LYS A 38 17.54 9.84 4.52
CA LYS A 38 16.79 10.25 3.32
C LYS A 38 17.35 11.55 2.73
N GLU A 39 17.74 12.50 3.56
CA GLU A 39 18.40 13.73 3.10
C GLU A 39 19.71 13.45 2.35
N LYS A 40 20.49 12.45 2.77
CA LYS A 40 21.71 12.06 2.02
C LYS A 40 21.43 11.56 0.60
N ILE A 41 20.21 11.10 0.32
CA ILE A 41 19.81 10.63 -1.02
C ILE A 41 19.68 11.81 -1.98
N THR A 42 19.22 12.98 -1.52
CA THR A 42 18.99 14.15 -2.39
C THR A 42 20.27 14.60 -3.08
N ASN A 43 21.41 14.49 -2.38
CA ASN A 43 22.74 14.80 -2.92
C ASN A 43 23.22 13.87 -4.05
N VAL A 44 22.62 12.68 -4.19
CA VAL A 44 23.03 11.64 -5.15
C VAL A 44 21.85 11.06 -5.92
N GLU A 45 20.79 11.85 -6.15
CA GLU A 45 19.51 11.35 -6.67
C GLU A 45 19.64 10.60 -8.01
N LYS A 46 20.48 11.13 -8.92
CA LYS A 46 20.73 10.51 -10.24
C LYS A 46 21.33 9.11 -10.09
N ASP A 47 22.37 8.98 -9.28
CA ASP A 47 23.02 7.69 -9.03
C ASP A 47 22.09 6.77 -8.24
N TRP A 48 21.42 7.29 -7.21
CA TRP A 48 20.42 6.57 -6.43
C TRP A 48 19.38 5.87 -7.30
N SER A 49 18.85 6.57 -8.32
CA SER A 49 17.86 6.03 -9.25
C SER A 49 18.35 4.76 -9.98
N THR A 50 19.66 4.68 -10.21
CA THR A 50 20.35 3.57 -10.87
C THR A 50 20.70 2.47 -9.88
N TYR A 51 21.36 2.82 -8.77
CA TYR A 51 21.96 1.83 -7.88
C TYR A 51 20.96 1.14 -6.95
N LYS A 52 19.84 1.79 -6.61
CA LYS A 52 18.77 1.17 -5.77
C LYS A 52 18.20 -0.11 -6.37
N LYS A 53 18.33 -0.31 -7.69
CA LYS A 53 17.87 -1.51 -8.38
C LYS A 53 18.71 -2.74 -8.05
N TYR A 54 19.99 -2.55 -7.71
CA TYR A 54 20.89 -3.66 -7.34
C TYR A 54 20.76 -4.04 -5.87
N THR A 55 20.56 -3.07 -4.98
CA THR A 55 20.44 -3.33 -3.55
C THR A 55 19.04 -3.76 -3.13
N ASN A 56 18.01 -3.50 -3.94
CA ASN A 56 16.67 -4.01 -3.69
C ASN A 56 16.56 -5.50 -4.09
N PRO A 57 16.37 -6.44 -3.13
CA PRO A 57 16.53 -7.87 -3.41
C PRO A 57 15.57 -8.48 -4.43
N TYR A 58 14.41 -7.84 -4.64
CA TYR A 58 13.31 -8.34 -5.46
C TYR A 58 13.02 -7.46 -6.70
N GLU A 59 13.94 -6.54 -7.04
CA GLU A 59 13.72 -5.59 -8.15
C GLU A 59 13.50 -6.31 -9.49
N PHE A 60 14.22 -7.42 -9.72
CA PHE A 60 14.23 -8.12 -11.00
C PHE A 60 13.04 -9.04 -11.25
N ILE A 61 12.07 -9.11 -10.31
CA ILE A 61 10.79 -9.77 -10.59
C ILE A 61 10.14 -9.14 -11.82
N HIS A 62 10.11 -7.80 -11.89
CA HIS A 62 9.44 -7.05 -12.96
C HIS A 62 10.41 -6.21 -13.80
N THR A 63 11.58 -5.86 -13.26
CA THR A 63 12.58 -5.05 -13.97
C THR A 63 13.51 -5.95 -14.77
N VAL A 64 13.87 -5.52 -15.99
CA VAL A 64 14.85 -6.23 -16.83
C VAL A 64 16.20 -6.31 -16.12
N ILE A 65 16.77 -7.52 -16.08
CA ILE A 65 18.06 -7.77 -15.42
C ILE A 65 19.17 -7.08 -16.22
N PRO A 66 20.08 -6.33 -15.58
CA PRO A 66 21.23 -5.72 -16.23
C PRO A 66 22.08 -6.74 -17.01
N GLY A 67 22.42 -6.42 -18.26
CA GLY A 67 23.14 -7.32 -19.16
C GLY A 67 22.31 -8.50 -19.70
N LYS A 68 20.99 -8.51 -19.47
CA LYS A 68 20.04 -9.48 -20.02
C LYS A 68 18.88 -8.76 -20.71
N HIS A 69 18.00 -9.51 -21.36
CA HIS A 69 16.86 -8.98 -22.13
C HIS A 69 15.49 -9.17 -21.47
N LYS A 70 15.43 -9.82 -20.29
CA LYS A 70 14.17 -10.20 -19.64
C LYS A 70 14.22 -9.93 -18.13
N ALA A 71 13.05 -9.68 -17.55
CA ALA A 71 12.83 -9.78 -16.11
C ALA A 71 12.63 -11.25 -15.71
N ILE A 72 12.63 -11.54 -14.40
CA ILE A 72 12.40 -12.90 -13.90
C ILE A 72 10.97 -13.34 -14.15
N SER A 73 9.97 -12.51 -13.83
CA SER A 73 8.58 -12.82 -14.15
C SER A 73 8.39 -12.85 -15.67
N LYS A 74 7.74 -13.92 -16.15
CA LYS A 74 7.23 -14.00 -17.53
C LYS A 74 5.97 -13.15 -17.69
N TYR A 75 5.17 -13.03 -16.63
CA TYR A 75 3.98 -12.20 -16.61
C TYR A 75 4.32 -10.72 -16.58
N LYS A 76 3.63 -9.93 -17.42
CA LYS A 76 3.76 -8.47 -17.52
C LYS A 76 2.44 -7.81 -17.11
N PRO A 77 2.29 -7.40 -15.84
CA PRO A 77 1.05 -6.80 -15.35
C PRO A 77 0.87 -5.35 -15.82
N LEU A 78 -0.33 -4.80 -15.59
CA LEU A 78 -0.68 -3.39 -15.78
C LEU A 78 0.24 -2.46 -14.98
N SER A 79 0.64 -2.90 -13.79
CA SER A 79 1.57 -2.18 -12.93
C SER A 79 2.30 -3.12 -11.99
N ARG A 80 3.35 -2.60 -11.35
CA ARG A 80 4.14 -3.35 -10.36
C ARG A 80 3.36 -3.65 -9.07
N SER A 81 2.26 -2.93 -8.81
CA SER A 81 1.43 -3.17 -7.63
C SER A 81 0.77 -4.55 -7.68
N TYR A 82 0.59 -5.13 -8.87
CA TYR A 82 0.19 -6.53 -9.06
C TYR A 82 0.98 -7.50 -8.16
N PHE A 83 2.32 -7.44 -8.17
CA PHE A 83 3.12 -8.41 -7.41
C PHE A 83 2.99 -8.22 -5.90
N LYS A 84 2.76 -6.97 -5.44
CA LYS A 84 2.51 -6.68 -4.01
C LYS A 84 1.19 -7.29 -3.56
N MET A 85 0.13 -7.09 -4.33
CA MET A 85 -1.17 -7.68 -4.02
C MET A 85 -1.11 -9.20 -4.11
N HIS A 86 -0.44 -9.75 -5.13
CA HIS A 86 -0.28 -11.18 -5.32
C HIS A 86 0.35 -11.84 -4.09
N GLU A 87 1.41 -11.24 -3.55
CA GLU A 87 2.05 -11.70 -2.31
C GLU A 87 1.14 -11.56 -1.09
N ILE A 88 0.46 -10.42 -0.90
CA ILE A 88 -0.45 -10.19 0.22
C ILE A 88 -1.61 -11.18 0.21
N LEU A 89 -2.20 -11.45 -0.96
CA LEU A 89 -3.31 -12.38 -1.13
C LEU A 89 -2.94 -13.81 -0.69
N HIS A 90 -1.71 -14.24 -0.95
CA HIS A 90 -1.18 -15.54 -0.53
C HIS A 90 -0.79 -15.57 0.95
N ILE A 91 -0.08 -14.56 1.46
CA ILE A 91 0.34 -14.50 2.87
C ILE A 91 -0.87 -14.57 3.81
N PHE A 92 -1.96 -13.88 3.45
CA PHE A 92 -3.13 -13.74 4.31
C PHE A 92 -4.32 -14.60 3.88
N ASN A 93 -4.19 -15.40 2.83
CA ASN A 93 -5.27 -16.25 2.28
C ASN A 93 -6.57 -15.46 2.06
N LEU A 94 -6.47 -14.30 1.41
CA LEU A 94 -7.64 -13.42 1.20
C LEU A 94 -8.49 -13.84 0.00
N HIS A 95 -8.02 -14.76 -0.82
CA HIS A 95 -8.63 -15.16 -2.09
C HIS A 95 -9.36 -16.51 -2.03
N VAL A 96 -9.45 -17.14 -0.86
CA VAL A 96 -9.84 -18.56 -0.71
C VAL A 96 -11.36 -18.80 -0.65
N ASP A 97 -12.19 -17.76 -0.64
CA ASP A 97 -13.64 -17.92 -0.61
C ASP A 97 -14.14 -18.59 -1.92
N PRO A 98 -14.74 -19.78 -1.89
CA PRO A 98 -15.22 -20.43 -3.11
C PRO A 98 -16.41 -19.71 -3.74
N GLU A 99 -17.16 -18.93 -2.95
CA GLU A 99 -18.35 -18.22 -3.44
C GLU A 99 -17.97 -16.98 -4.26
N PRO A 100 -18.84 -16.53 -5.18
CA PRO A 100 -18.64 -15.28 -5.90
C PRO A 100 -18.52 -14.09 -4.93
N ILE A 101 -17.50 -13.25 -5.15
CA ILE A 101 -17.28 -12.06 -4.33
C ILE A 101 -17.55 -10.77 -5.09
N LYS A 102 -17.81 -9.71 -4.33
CA LYS A 102 -17.66 -8.32 -4.78
C LYS A 102 -16.44 -7.72 -4.09
N SER A 103 -15.61 -7.00 -4.84
CA SER A 103 -14.47 -6.27 -4.28
C SER A 103 -14.41 -4.83 -4.78
N PHE A 104 -13.80 -3.96 -3.98
CA PHE A 104 -13.69 -2.54 -4.30
C PHE A 104 -12.24 -2.05 -4.11
N HIS A 105 -11.73 -1.31 -5.09
CA HIS A 105 -10.31 -0.96 -5.21
C HIS A 105 -10.18 0.57 -5.31
N LEU A 106 -9.70 1.19 -4.23
CA LEU A 106 -9.71 2.64 -3.97
C LEU A 106 -8.38 3.31 -4.37
N ALA A 107 -8.45 4.31 -5.24
CA ALA A 107 -7.30 5.06 -5.75
C ALA A 107 -6.24 4.18 -6.44
N GLU A 108 -6.68 3.16 -7.19
CA GLU A 108 -5.77 2.12 -7.70
C GLU A 108 -5.59 2.12 -9.22
N GLY A 109 -5.85 3.23 -9.93
CA GLY A 109 -5.47 3.32 -11.35
C GLY A 109 -3.98 2.99 -11.53
N PRO A 110 -3.56 2.08 -12.43
CA PRO A 110 -4.31 1.43 -13.52
C PRO A 110 -4.99 0.08 -13.16
N GLY A 111 -4.90 -0.42 -11.94
CA GLY A 111 -5.63 -1.61 -11.48
C GLY A 111 -4.80 -2.87 -11.32
N GLY A 112 -3.52 -2.76 -10.97
CA GLY A 112 -2.65 -3.93 -10.75
C GLY A 112 -3.14 -4.86 -9.64
N PHE A 113 -3.77 -4.31 -8.60
CA PHE A 113 -4.38 -5.07 -7.51
C PHE A 113 -5.64 -5.83 -7.97
N ILE A 114 -6.51 -5.17 -8.76
CA ILE A 114 -7.66 -5.79 -9.43
C ILE A 114 -7.20 -6.96 -10.29
N GLU A 115 -6.20 -6.73 -11.14
CA GLU A 115 -5.62 -7.73 -12.03
C GLU A 115 -5.08 -8.94 -11.24
N SER A 116 -4.40 -8.70 -10.12
CA SER A 116 -3.89 -9.77 -9.26
C SER A 116 -5.00 -10.62 -8.63
N LEU A 117 -6.02 -9.98 -8.06
CA LEU A 117 -7.12 -10.68 -7.43
C LEU A 117 -7.92 -11.50 -8.46
N LEU A 118 -8.22 -10.91 -9.62
CA LEU A 118 -8.89 -11.58 -10.73
C LEU A 118 -8.08 -12.80 -11.20
N HIS A 119 -6.77 -12.64 -11.39
CA HIS A 119 -5.91 -13.71 -11.88
C HIS A 119 -5.80 -14.89 -10.89
N ILE A 120 -5.78 -14.63 -9.58
CA ILE A 120 -5.72 -15.70 -8.57
C ILE A 120 -7.08 -16.41 -8.46
N ARG A 121 -8.18 -15.65 -8.39
CA ARG A 121 -9.50 -16.23 -8.14
C ARG A 121 -10.08 -16.96 -9.35
N LYS A 122 -9.83 -16.47 -10.57
CA LYS A 122 -10.31 -17.06 -11.84
C LYS A 122 -11.82 -17.39 -11.82
N ASN A 123 -12.62 -16.58 -11.13
CA ASN A 123 -14.05 -16.78 -11.01
C ASN A 123 -14.79 -15.71 -11.81
N SER A 124 -15.42 -16.11 -12.92
CA SER A 124 -16.13 -15.19 -13.81
C SER A 124 -17.40 -14.57 -13.19
N LYS A 125 -17.87 -15.10 -12.05
CA LYS A 125 -19.00 -14.56 -11.31
C LYS A 125 -18.60 -13.48 -10.30
N ASP A 126 -17.30 -13.34 -10.00
CA ASP A 126 -16.82 -12.24 -9.18
C ASP A 126 -17.06 -10.90 -9.87
N THR A 127 -17.27 -9.84 -9.10
CA THR A 127 -17.31 -8.46 -9.61
C THR A 127 -16.25 -7.62 -8.91
N TYR A 128 -15.47 -6.87 -9.70
CA TYR A 128 -14.40 -6.02 -9.22
C TYR A 128 -14.72 -4.56 -9.55
N TYR A 129 -14.81 -3.69 -8.56
CA TYR A 129 -15.04 -2.27 -8.74
C TYR A 129 -13.75 -1.49 -8.53
N GLY A 130 -13.38 -0.62 -9.47
CA GLY A 130 -12.23 0.27 -9.34
C GLY A 130 -12.67 1.73 -9.33
N MET A 131 -12.15 2.52 -8.39
CA MET A 131 -12.38 3.97 -8.33
C MET A 131 -11.03 4.68 -8.21
N THR A 132 -10.79 5.68 -9.06
CA THR A 132 -9.56 6.49 -9.04
C THR A 132 -9.87 7.85 -9.65
N ILE A 133 -9.05 8.86 -9.34
CA ILE A 133 -9.21 10.19 -9.91
C ILE A 133 -9.19 10.10 -11.45
N ILE A 134 -10.11 10.80 -12.09
CA ILE A 134 -10.13 10.91 -13.54
C ILE A 134 -9.19 12.01 -13.96
N ASP A 135 -8.22 11.64 -14.77
CA ASP A 135 -7.31 12.59 -15.42
C ASP A 135 -7.86 12.92 -16.81
N GLU A 136 -8.29 14.17 -16.99
CA GLU A 136 -8.82 14.71 -18.23
C GLU A 136 -7.74 14.84 -19.32
N ASN A 137 -6.46 14.92 -18.94
CA ASN A 137 -5.37 15.06 -19.90
C ASN A 137 -4.96 13.71 -20.48
N GLU A 138 -5.63 13.22 -21.52
CA GLU A 138 -5.36 11.91 -22.15
C GLU A 138 -3.87 11.64 -22.52
N ASN A 139 -3.04 12.68 -22.65
CA ASN A 139 -1.65 12.56 -23.07
C ASN A 139 -0.65 12.39 -21.92
N ASP A 140 -1.04 12.61 -20.66
CA ASP A 140 -0.16 12.33 -19.52
C ASP A 140 -0.34 10.89 -19.01
N TYR A 141 0.69 10.07 -19.23
CA TYR A 141 0.75 8.68 -18.77
C TYR A 141 1.47 8.52 -17.42
N ASN A 142 1.98 9.60 -16.84
CA ASN A 142 2.62 9.58 -15.52
C ASN A 142 1.58 9.55 -14.40
N ILE A 143 0.42 10.17 -14.62
CA ILE A 143 -0.69 10.15 -13.67
C ILE A 143 -1.35 8.76 -13.68
N PRO A 144 -1.34 8.03 -12.54
CA PRO A 144 -1.98 6.74 -12.45
C PRO A 144 -3.49 6.85 -12.71
N SER A 145 -3.95 6.25 -13.80
CA SER A 145 -5.34 6.32 -14.28
C SER A 145 -5.70 5.06 -15.08
N TRP A 146 -6.96 4.93 -15.49
CA TRP A 146 -7.45 3.79 -16.28
C TRP A 146 -6.97 3.75 -17.74
N LYS A 147 -6.18 4.74 -18.19
CA LYS A 147 -5.71 4.85 -19.58
C LYS A 147 -4.91 3.63 -20.03
N LYS A 148 -4.03 3.11 -19.15
CA LYS A 148 -3.22 1.92 -19.42
C LYS A 148 -4.02 0.61 -19.38
N SER A 149 -5.29 0.66 -18.99
CA SER A 149 -6.12 -0.50 -18.68
C SER A 149 -7.21 -0.76 -19.71
N ARG A 150 -7.31 0.02 -20.79
CA ARG A 150 -8.38 -0.09 -21.81
C ARG A 150 -8.56 -1.53 -22.32
N SER A 151 -7.46 -2.20 -22.70
CA SER A 151 -7.49 -3.59 -23.17
C SER A 151 -7.91 -4.57 -22.06
N PHE A 152 -7.39 -4.37 -20.84
CA PHE A 152 -7.74 -5.19 -19.68
C PHE A 152 -9.23 -5.08 -19.34
N LEU A 153 -9.79 -3.87 -19.30
CA LEU A 153 -11.21 -3.62 -19.01
C LEU A 153 -12.12 -4.22 -20.10
N LYS A 154 -11.73 -4.10 -21.38
CA LYS A 154 -12.47 -4.71 -22.49
C LYS A 154 -12.53 -6.24 -22.38
N ASN A 155 -11.43 -6.87 -21.97
CA ASN A 155 -11.34 -8.33 -21.86
C ASN A 155 -11.95 -8.88 -20.56
N ASN A 156 -12.22 -8.04 -19.57
CA ASN A 156 -12.74 -8.43 -18.26
C ASN A 156 -13.99 -7.61 -17.90
N PRO A 157 -15.17 -7.93 -18.46
CA PRO A 157 -16.40 -7.13 -18.28
C PRO A 157 -16.94 -7.16 -16.84
N ASN A 158 -16.43 -8.06 -16.01
CA ASN A 158 -16.72 -8.09 -14.57
C ASN A 158 -15.87 -7.11 -13.75
N VAL A 159 -14.92 -6.41 -14.38
CA VAL A 159 -14.24 -5.24 -13.82
C VAL A 159 -15.01 -3.97 -14.23
N LYS A 160 -15.50 -3.23 -13.24
CA LYS A 160 -16.35 -2.05 -13.41
C LYS A 160 -15.66 -0.82 -12.82
N ILE A 161 -15.69 0.29 -13.54
CA ILE A 161 -15.16 1.56 -13.03
C ILE A 161 -16.28 2.34 -12.35
N GLU A 162 -16.03 2.80 -11.14
CA GLU A 162 -16.90 3.69 -10.37
C GLU A 162 -16.34 5.11 -10.42
N TYR A 163 -17.20 6.08 -10.71
CA TYR A 163 -16.86 7.49 -10.86
C TYR A 163 -17.42 8.36 -9.73
N GLY A 164 -18.31 7.81 -8.90
CA GLY A 164 -18.99 8.54 -7.83
C GLY A 164 -20.10 9.46 -8.35
N ALA A 165 -20.74 10.21 -7.45
CA ALA A 165 -21.78 11.17 -7.80
C ALA A 165 -21.26 12.29 -8.71
N THR A 166 -20.05 12.78 -8.46
CA THR A 166 -19.45 13.90 -9.19
C THR A 166 -18.82 13.50 -10.53
N GLN A 167 -18.76 12.21 -10.84
CA GLN A 167 -18.08 11.64 -12.00
C GLN A 167 -16.55 11.83 -12.03
N THR A 168 -15.93 12.32 -10.94
CA THR A 168 -14.49 12.61 -10.88
C THR A 168 -13.66 11.45 -10.33
N GLY A 169 -14.30 10.47 -9.68
CA GLY A 169 -13.59 9.40 -8.96
C GLY A 169 -12.78 9.88 -7.75
N ASP A 170 -12.99 11.13 -7.32
CA ASP A 170 -12.30 11.72 -6.18
C ASP A 170 -12.81 11.14 -4.86
N LEU A 171 -11.90 10.50 -4.11
CA LEU A 171 -12.21 9.95 -2.79
C LEU A 171 -12.33 11.03 -1.71
N LEU A 172 -11.78 12.23 -1.93
CA LEU A 172 -11.84 13.37 -1.01
C LEU A 172 -13.05 14.27 -1.28
N ASN A 173 -14.15 13.65 -1.74
CA ASN A 173 -15.42 14.33 -1.98
C ASN A 173 -16.54 13.65 -1.19
N ILE A 174 -17.32 14.46 -0.46
CA ILE A 174 -18.37 13.96 0.44
C ILE A 174 -19.57 13.39 -0.32
N ASP A 175 -19.92 13.93 -1.49
CA ASP A 175 -21.03 13.43 -2.31
C ASP A 175 -20.70 12.05 -2.90
N ASN A 176 -19.45 11.86 -3.32
CA ASN A 176 -18.94 10.55 -3.75
C ASN A 176 -18.98 9.52 -2.62
N PHE A 177 -18.70 9.95 -1.38
CA PHE A 177 -18.75 9.08 -0.21
C PHE A 177 -20.18 8.63 0.08
N SER A 178 -21.14 9.56 0.11
CA SER A 178 -22.57 9.26 0.27
C SER A 178 -23.10 8.35 -0.84
N HIS A 179 -22.72 8.62 -2.09
CA HIS A 179 -23.06 7.77 -3.23
C HIS A 179 -22.59 6.33 -3.05
N CYS A 180 -21.34 6.15 -2.63
CA CYS A 180 -20.78 4.82 -2.42
C CYS A 180 -21.43 4.09 -1.24
N TYR A 181 -21.81 4.82 -0.18
CA TYR A 181 -22.59 4.25 0.92
C TYR A 181 -23.91 3.68 0.41
N ASP A 182 -24.71 4.49 -0.27
CA ASP A 182 -26.04 4.09 -0.73
C ASP A 182 -25.99 2.89 -1.67
N LYS A 183 -24.97 2.85 -2.53
CA LYS A 183 -24.83 1.83 -3.57
C LYS A 183 -24.19 0.54 -3.08
N TYR A 184 -23.24 0.61 -2.15
CA TYR A 184 -22.33 -0.51 -1.83
C TYR A 184 -22.28 -0.91 -0.36
N LYS A 185 -23.04 -0.27 0.54
CA LYS A 185 -22.99 -0.56 1.98
C LYS A 185 -23.07 -2.06 2.30
N GLY A 186 -22.14 -2.53 3.12
CA GLY A 186 -22.12 -3.92 3.60
C GLY A 186 -21.99 -5.01 2.52
N SER A 187 -21.54 -4.68 1.31
CA SER A 187 -21.57 -5.61 0.17
C SER A 187 -20.20 -6.12 -0.29
N MET A 188 -19.11 -5.44 0.09
CA MET A 188 -17.76 -5.75 -0.41
C MET A 188 -17.04 -6.75 0.49
N SER A 189 -16.60 -7.87 -0.10
CA SER A 189 -15.89 -8.93 0.61
C SER A 189 -14.40 -8.59 0.79
N ILE A 190 -13.81 -7.95 -0.21
CA ILE A 190 -12.44 -7.45 -0.18
C ILE A 190 -12.46 -5.99 -0.60
N ILE A 191 -11.85 -5.13 0.19
CA ILE A 191 -11.58 -3.75 -0.19
C ILE A 191 -10.08 -3.55 -0.20
N THR A 192 -9.56 -2.77 -1.14
CA THR A 192 -8.16 -2.38 -1.16
C THR A 192 -8.03 -0.87 -1.38
N GLY A 193 -6.96 -0.30 -0.86
CA GLY A 193 -6.56 1.08 -1.12
C GLY A 193 -5.05 1.18 -1.33
N ASP A 194 -4.62 1.56 -2.54
CA ASP A 194 -3.20 1.75 -2.93
C ASP A 194 -2.90 3.22 -3.27
N GLY A 195 -3.74 4.14 -2.79
CA GLY A 195 -3.61 5.57 -3.03
C GLY A 195 -2.30 6.18 -2.50
N GLY A 196 -1.75 7.12 -3.27
CA GLY A 196 -0.54 7.87 -2.94
C GLY A 196 -0.43 9.11 -3.83
N PHE A 197 0.25 10.14 -3.34
CA PHE A 197 0.61 11.32 -4.13
C PHE A 197 2.06 11.21 -4.62
N ASP A 198 2.48 12.07 -5.55
CA ASP A 198 3.90 12.24 -5.82
C ASP A 198 4.52 13.06 -4.69
N PHE A 199 5.52 12.48 -4.03
CA PHE A 199 6.19 13.07 -2.87
C PHE A 199 7.63 13.48 -3.19
N SER A 200 7.97 13.61 -4.47
CA SER A 200 9.33 13.90 -4.96
C SER A 200 9.96 15.14 -4.30
N GLU A 201 9.15 16.10 -3.85
CA GLU A 201 9.62 17.36 -3.27
C GLU A 201 9.77 17.33 -1.74
N ASN A 202 9.04 16.47 -1.01
CA ASN A 202 9.12 16.41 0.45
C ASN A 202 8.79 15.03 1.05
N PHE A 203 9.77 14.13 1.00
CA PHE A 203 9.65 12.79 1.60
C PHE A 203 9.46 12.79 3.13
N ASN A 204 9.89 13.85 3.82
CA ASN A 204 9.82 13.94 5.28
C ASN A 204 8.41 14.31 5.76
N ASN A 205 7.66 15.10 4.97
CA ASN A 205 6.28 15.48 5.28
C ASN A 205 5.24 14.54 4.65
N GLN A 206 5.67 13.43 4.05
CA GLN A 206 4.80 12.45 3.38
C GLN A 206 3.67 11.95 4.30
N GLU A 207 3.96 11.69 5.57
CA GLU A 207 2.99 11.16 6.52
C GLU A 207 1.81 12.12 6.75
N ASN A 208 2.10 13.40 6.98
CA ASN A 208 1.07 14.42 7.17
C ASN A 208 0.31 14.73 5.87
N GLN A 209 1.00 14.77 4.72
CA GLN A 209 0.36 15.06 3.43
C GLN A 209 -0.65 14.00 2.99
N ILE A 210 -0.39 12.72 3.29
CA ILE A 210 -1.24 11.61 2.83
C ILE A 210 -2.40 11.30 3.78
N VAL A 211 -2.39 11.82 5.01
CA VAL A 211 -3.31 11.42 6.07
C VAL A 211 -4.78 11.59 5.68
N LYS A 212 -5.13 12.66 4.97
CA LYS A 212 -6.50 12.89 4.47
C LYS A 212 -6.95 11.79 3.52
N LEU A 213 -6.08 11.36 2.60
CA LEU A 213 -6.37 10.27 1.68
C LEU A 213 -6.41 8.90 2.39
N LEU A 214 -5.56 8.67 3.39
CA LEU A 214 -5.62 7.47 4.22
C LEU A 214 -6.95 7.38 4.96
N PHE A 215 -7.37 8.48 5.60
CA PHE A 215 -8.65 8.53 6.29
C PHE A 215 -9.82 8.35 5.32
N GLY A 216 -9.79 9.00 4.16
CA GLY A 216 -10.79 8.79 3.10
C GLY A 216 -10.89 7.32 2.69
N GLN A 217 -9.78 6.66 2.37
CA GLN A 217 -9.79 5.23 2.03
C GLN A 217 -10.33 4.35 3.17
N ILE A 218 -10.02 4.67 4.43
CA ILE A 218 -10.58 3.99 5.61
C ILE A 218 -12.09 4.21 5.68
N CYS A 219 -12.57 5.45 5.55
CA CYS A 219 -14.01 5.76 5.58
C CYS A 219 -14.76 4.95 4.54
N TYR A 220 -14.33 5.01 3.27
CA TYR A 220 -14.92 4.25 2.16
C TYR A 220 -14.90 2.74 2.43
N ALA A 221 -13.78 2.21 2.93
CA ALA A 221 -13.70 0.80 3.27
C ALA A 221 -14.75 0.42 4.32
N LEU A 222 -14.78 1.13 5.45
CA LEU A 222 -15.66 0.80 6.57
C LEU A 222 -17.15 0.87 6.20
N ILE A 223 -17.57 1.84 5.38
CA ILE A 223 -18.99 1.94 4.96
C ILE A 223 -19.41 0.85 3.98
N MET A 224 -18.51 0.38 3.11
CA MET A 224 -18.82 -0.61 2.07
C MET A 224 -18.55 -2.06 2.50
N GLN A 225 -17.78 -2.27 3.56
CA GLN A 225 -17.30 -3.59 3.96
C GLN A 225 -18.43 -4.50 4.45
N LYS A 226 -18.57 -5.66 3.83
CA LYS A 226 -19.43 -6.75 4.30
C LYS A 226 -18.92 -7.29 5.64
N LYS A 227 -19.83 -7.72 6.52
CA LYS A 227 -19.48 -8.48 7.73
C LYS A 227 -18.60 -9.68 7.38
N GLY A 228 -17.50 -9.84 8.11
CA GLY A 228 -16.48 -10.87 7.87
C GLY A 228 -15.48 -10.52 6.75
N GLY A 229 -15.65 -9.40 6.05
CA GLY A 229 -14.78 -8.99 4.95
C GLY A 229 -13.38 -8.54 5.38
N SER A 230 -12.54 -8.29 4.38
CA SER A 230 -11.14 -7.88 4.54
C SER A 230 -10.83 -6.58 3.82
N PHE A 231 -9.89 -5.82 4.40
CA PHE A 231 -9.41 -4.56 3.85
C PHE A 231 -7.87 -4.55 3.80
N VAL A 232 -7.29 -4.11 2.69
CA VAL A 232 -5.83 -3.91 2.53
C VAL A 232 -5.57 -2.45 2.23
N LEU A 233 -4.78 -1.77 3.05
CA LEU A 233 -4.50 -0.34 2.90
C LEU A 233 -3.01 -0.10 2.83
N LYS A 234 -2.55 0.60 1.80
CA LYS A 234 -1.21 1.14 1.74
C LYS A 234 -1.02 2.25 2.77
N ILE A 235 0.08 2.18 3.50
CA ILE A 235 0.52 3.19 4.46
C ILE A 235 2.00 3.50 4.25
N PHE A 236 2.47 4.57 4.88
CA PHE A 236 3.87 4.99 4.84
C PHE A 236 4.48 4.94 6.24
N ASP A 237 5.36 5.88 6.56
CA ASP A 237 5.80 6.07 7.94
C ASP A 237 4.63 6.46 8.83
N CYS A 238 4.72 6.08 10.10
CA CYS A 238 3.67 6.25 11.10
C CYS A 238 4.32 6.63 12.43
N PHE A 239 4.77 7.87 12.53
CA PHE A 239 5.40 8.46 13.71
C PHE A 239 4.52 9.53 14.37
N LEU A 240 3.51 10.02 13.65
CA LEU A 240 2.59 11.08 14.06
C LEU A 240 1.32 10.49 14.69
N GLN A 241 0.70 11.26 15.58
CA GLN A 241 -0.48 10.82 16.36
C GLN A 241 -1.67 10.45 15.45
N HIS A 242 -1.92 11.22 14.39
CA HIS A 242 -3.02 10.95 13.47
C HIS A 242 -2.89 9.57 12.79
N SER A 243 -1.69 9.13 12.44
CA SER A 243 -1.47 7.82 11.81
C SER A 243 -1.76 6.70 12.81
N ILE A 244 -1.34 6.88 14.05
CA ILE A 244 -1.57 5.94 15.14
C ILE A 244 -3.07 5.83 15.44
N ASP A 245 -3.79 6.94 15.50
CA ASP A 245 -5.23 6.97 15.70
C ASP A 245 -5.97 6.19 14.61
N LEU A 246 -5.60 6.37 13.33
CA LEU A 246 -6.20 5.63 12.21
C LEU A 246 -5.99 4.12 12.33
N LEU A 247 -4.78 3.68 12.70
CA LEU A 247 -4.48 2.26 12.86
C LEU A 247 -5.18 1.68 14.10
N TYR A 248 -5.26 2.43 15.20
CA TYR A 248 -5.98 2.04 16.40
C TYR A 248 -7.49 1.94 16.16
N LEU A 249 -8.04 2.84 15.34
CA LEU A 249 -9.43 2.78 14.90
C LEU A 249 -9.70 1.49 14.12
N LEU A 250 -8.84 1.12 13.16
CA LEU A 250 -8.99 -0.12 12.39
C LEU A 250 -9.03 -1.37 13.27
N THR A 251 -8.31 -1.41 14.42
CA THR A 251 -8.35 -2.57 15.31
C THR A 251 -9.65 -2.70 16.11
N ALA A 252 -10.49 -1.66 16.16
CA ALA A 252 -11.84 -1.73 16.70
C ALA A 252 -12.85 -2.30 15.70
N PHE A 253 -12.68 -2.00 14.40
CA PHE A 253 -13.58 -2.46 13.33
C PHE A 253 -13.31 -3.89 12.85
N TYR A 254 -12.07 -4.35 12.92
CA TYR A 254 -11.65 -5.66 12.40
C TYR A 254 -11.15 -6.58 13.51
N SER A 255 -11.39 -7.89 13.34
CA SER A 255 -10.98 -8.85 14.37
C SER A 255 -9.47 -9.07 14.42
N LYS A 256 -8.77 -8.93 13.28
CA LYS A 256 -7.32 -9.05 13.20
C LYS A 256 -6.77 -8.00 12.25
N VAL A 257 -5.74 -7.28 12.70
CA VAL A 257 -5.06 -6.25 11.91
C VAL A 257 -3.56 -6.54 11.91
N TYR A 258 -2.95 -6.49 10.74
CA TYR A 258 -1.53 -6.80 10.52
C TYR A 258 -0.85 -5.65 9.79
N ILE A 259 0.43 -5.44 10.09
CA ILE A 259 1.31 -4.60 9.27
C ILE A 259 2.23 -5.54 8.50
N VAL A 260 2.32 -5.37 7.19
CA VAL A 260 3.17 -6.16 6.31
C VAL A 260 3.89 -5.25 5.33
N LYS A 261 5.15 -5.56 5.05
CA LYS A 261 5.87 -5.01 3.90
C LYS A 261 6.16 -6.18 2.96
N PRO A 262 5.39 -6.36 1.87
CA PRO A 262 5.64 -7.44 0.92
C PRO A 262 7.04 -7.25 0.32
N HIS A 263 7.70 -8.36 -0.01
CA HIS A 263 9.05 -8.36 -0.57
C HIS A 263 9.15 -7.56 -1.89
N THR A 264 8.05 -7.48 -2.63
CA THR A 264 7.95 -6.69 -3.86
C THR A 264 7.76 -5.18 -3.62
N SER A 265 7.59 -4.74 -2.37
CA SER A 265 7.73 -3.33 -1.98
C SER A 265 9.19 -3.04 -1.64
N ARG A 266 9.77 -1.99 -2.23
CA ARG A 266 11.20 -1.70 -2.12
C ARG A 266 11.61 -1.46 -0.68
N TYR A 267 12.72 -2.03 -0.25
CA TYR A 267 13.16 -1.94 1.14
C TYR A 267 13.53 -0.51 1.57
N ALA A 268 14.11 0.29 0.67
CA ALA A 268 14.47 1.68 0.95
C ALA A 268 13.28 2.64 1.12
N ASN A 269 12.05 2.25 0.74
CA ASN A 269 10.90 3.14 0.85
C ASN A 269 10.09 2.88 2.13
N SER A 270 9.30 3.89 2.49
CA SER A 270 8.43 3.84 3.66
C SER A 270 7.13 3.08 3.43
N GLU A 271 6.86 2.63 2.20
CA GLU A 271 5.62 1.94 1.84
C GLU A 271 5.48 0.60 2.56
N LYS A 272 4.34 0.43 3.23
CA LYS A 272 3.92 -0.77 3.95
C LYS A 272 2.41 -0.93 3.72
N TYR A 273 1.84 -2.04 4.18
CA TYR A 273 0.42 -2.32 4.04
C TYR A 273 -0.17 -2.77 5.37
N ILE A 274 -1.34 -2.24 5.68
CA ILE A 274 -2.23 -2.75 6.72
C ILE A 274 -3.13 -3.80 6.09
N VAL A 275 -3.23 -4.97 6.73
CA VAL A 275 -4.16 -6.03 6.33
C VAL A 275 -5.14 -6.27 7.48
N CYS A 276 -6.38 -5.90 7.24
CA CYS A 276 -7.52 -6.03 8.13
C CYS A 276 -8.35 -7.25 7.75
N LYS A 277 -8.71 -8.08 8.74
CA LYS A 277 -9.49 -9.31 8.53
C LYS A 277 -10.68 -9.39 9.46
N ASN A 278 -11.76 -9.97 8.93
CA ASN A 278 -13.00 -10.24 9.62
C ASN A 278 -13.60 -8.95 10.20
N PHE A 279 -14.08 -8.08 9.32
CA PHE A 279 -14.86 -6.91 9.68
C PHE A 279 -16.00 -7.30 10.60
N ASN A 280 -16.04 -6.71 11.79
CA ASN A 280 -16.97 -7.06 12.83
C ASN A 280 -17.26 -5.81 13.66
N PHE A 281 -18.15 -4.98 13.15
CA PHE A 281 -18.68 -3.80 13.83
C PHE A 281 -20.20 -3.84 13.82
N THR A 282 -20.80 -3.41 14.93
CA THR A 282 -22.26 -3.33 15.09
C THR A 282 -22.63 -1.86 15.26
N GLY A 283 -23.26 -1.29 14.25
CA GLY A 283 -23.67 0.12 14.25
C GLY A 283 -23.73 0.70 12.84
N ASN A 284 -24.26 1.90 12.70
CA ASN A 284 -24.24 2.61 11.42
C ASN A 284 -22.91 3.34 11.26
N VAL A 285 -21.98 2.74 10.52
CA VAL A 285 -20.66 3.30 10.24
C VAL A 285 -20.76 4.64 9.50
N TYR A 286 -21.77 4.83 8.66
CA TYR A 286 -21.93 6.06 7.91
C TYR A 286 -22.22 7.24 8.84
N ASP A 287 -23.19 7.09 9.76
CA ASP A 287 -23.53 8.14 10.73
C ASP A 287 -22.34 8.49 11.62
N LEU A 288 -21.53 7.47 11.97
CA LEU A 288 -20.31 7.63 12.75
C LEU A 288 -19.23 8.43 12.03
N LEU A 289 -19.06 8.23 10.72
CA LEU A 289 -17.93 8.77 9.96
C LEU A 289 -18.26 9.98 9.08
N TYR A 290 -19.53 10.25 8.80
CA TYR A 290 -19.93 11.31 7.86
C TYR A 290 -19.43 12.70 8.28
N GLU A 291 -19.79 13.15 9.49
CA GLU A 291 -19.36 14.46 9.98
C GLU A 291 -17.85 14.54 10.21
N PRO A 292 -17.20 13.53 10.84
CA PRO A 292 -15.74 13.51 10.91
C PRO A 292 -15.10 13.62 9.53
N PHE A 293 -15.50 12.80 8.57
CA PHE A 293 -14.93 12.84 7.23
C PHE A 293 -15.15 14.21 6.56
N LYS A 294 -16.38 14.72 6.56
CA LYS A 294 -16.72 16.05 6.04
C LYS A 294 -15.87 17.17 6.66
N SER A 295 -15.62 17.12 7.97
CA SER A 295 -14.78 18.11 8.66
C SER A 295 -13.32 18.10 8.16
N THR A 296 -12.75 16.93 7.85
CA THR A 296 -11.38 16.84 7.29
C THR A 296 -11.28 17.45 5.89
N LEU A 297 -12.36 17.38 5.12
CA LEU A 297 -12.43 17.91 3.76
C LEU A 297 -12.56 19.44 3.76
N ASN A 298 -13.31 20.00 4.70
CA ASN A 298 -13.59 21.44 4.78
C ASN A 298 -12.52 22.25 5.54
N ASN A 299 -11.51 21.59 6.12
CA ASN A 299 -10.49 22.25 6.93
C ASN A 299 -9.10 22.12 6.29
N ASN A 300 -8.41 23.24 6.14
CA ASN A 300 -7.08 23.31 5.53
C ASN A 300 -5.93 23.16 6.54
N LYS A 301 -6.23 23.15 7.84
CA LYS A 301 -5.24 22.92 8.90
C LYS A 301 -4.73 21.49 8.89
N ASN A 302 -3.59 21.26 9.55
CA ASN A 302 -3.06 19.92 9.76
C ASN A 302 -3.94 19.14 10.73
N ILE A 303 -4.06 17.84 10.50
CA ILE A 303 -4.79 16.94 11.41
C ILE A 303 -3.81 16.47 12.49
N ARG A 304 -4.08 16.79 13.75
CA ARG A 304 -3.28 16.29 14.88
C ARG A 304 -3.78 14.93 15.33
N ARG A 305 -5.09 14.77 15.49
CA ARG A 305 -5.73 13.55 16.02
C ARG A 305 -7.04 13.22 15.32
N PHE A 306 -7.42 11.94 15.34
CA PHE A 306 -8.76 11.45 15.00
C PHE A 306 -9.53 10.95 16.21
N LEU A 307 -8.86 10.75 17.35
CA LEU A 307 -9.45 10.21 18.57
C LEU A 307 -9.15 11.10 19.77
N ASP A 308 -10.19 11.42 20.54
CA ASP A 308 -10.09 12.16 21.82
C ASP A 308 -10.00 11.21 23.02
N ILE A 309 -9.04 10.29 22.93
CA ILE A 309 -8.68 9.34 23.99
C ILE A 309 -7.19 9.00 23.94
N ASP A 310 -6.66 8.52 25.06
CA ASP A 310 -5.32 7.96 25.08
C ASP A 310 -5.27 6.60 24.38
N ILE A 311 -4.19 6.39 23.63
CA ILE A 311 -3.91 5.11 22.99
C ILE A 311 -3.28 4.17 24.01
N SER A 312 -3.77 2.92 24.06
CA SER A 312 -3.23 1.92 24.97
C SER A 312 -1.71 1.79 24.83
N SER A 313 -0.99 1.84 25.94
CA SER A 313 0.45 1.62 25.99
C SER A 313 0.87 0.25 25.45
N TYR A 314 0.02 -0.78 25.60
CA TYR A 314 0.25 -2.09 24.98
C TYR A 314 0.24 -2.01 23.44
N PHE A 315 -0.72 -1.26 22.88
CA PHE A 315 -0.77 -0.99 21.44
C PHE A 315 0.47 -0.22 20.98
N LEU A 316 0.82 0.87 21.66
CA LEU A 316 1.97 1.71 21.33
C LEU A 316 3.29 0.92 21.38
N ASN A 317 3.49 0.08 22.41
CA ASN A 317 4.69 -0.76 22.50
C ASN A 317 4.77 -1.74 21.32
N LYS A 318 3.66 -2.41 20.99
CA LYS A 318 3.63 -3.31 19.83
C LYS A 318 3.83 -2.57 18.51
N PHE A 319 3.32 -1.36 18.40
CA PHE A 319 3.50 -0.55 17.21
C PHE A 319 4.94 -0.08 17.03
N GLN A 320 5.61 0.32 18.12
CA GLN A 320 7.03 0.66 18.11
C GLN A 320 7.92 -0.53 17.73
N GLU A 321 7.58 -1.76 18.11
CA GLU A 321 8.27 -2.97 17.63
C GLU A 321 8.20 -3.07 16.09
N TYR A 322 7.05 -2.81 15.46
CA TYR A 322 6.94 -2.81 13.99
C TYR A 322 7.76 -1.69 13.37
N ASN A 323 7.70 -0.48 13.92
CA ASN A 323 8.49 0.64 13.45
C ASN A 323 9.98 0.29 13.49
N ALA A 324 10.47 -0.31 14.57
CA ALA A 324 11.86 -0.74 14.68
C ALA A 324 12.24 -1.76 13.59
N ILE A 325 11.42 -2.79 13.36
CA ILE A 325 11.70 -3.84 12.35
C ILE A 325 11.78 -3.25 10.94
N PHE A 326 10.76 -2.51 10.52
CA PHE A 326 10.71 -1.96 9.15
C PHE A 326 11.68 -0.80 8.96
N GLY A 327 11.84 0.03 9.99
CA GLY A 327 12.77 1.14 10.01
C GLY A 327 14.22 0.69 9.90
N GLN A 328 14.61 -0.37 10.62
CA GLN A 328 15.94 -0.94 10.52
C GLN A 328 16.21 -1.46 9.10
N GLN A 329 15.28 -2.22 8.53
CA GLN A 329 15.41 -2.72 7.15
C GLN A 329 15.57 -1.57 6.14
N GLN A 330 14.81 -0.48 6.32
CA GLN A 330 14.89 0.69 5.47
C GLN A 330 16.24 1.39 5.59
N LEU A 331 16.71 1.64 6.81
CA LEU A 331 18.02 2.25 7.09
C LEU A 331 19.16 1.43 6.48
N GLU A 332 19.17 0.12 6.69
CA GLU A 332 20.18 -0.78 6.14
C GLU A 332 20.21 -0.74 4.61
N ASN A 333 19.04 -0.79 3.97
CA ASN A 333 18.98 -0.78 2.51
C ASN A 333 19.42 0.56 1.92
N ILE A 334 19.07 1.68 2.55
CA ILE A 334 19.55 2.99 2.14
C ILE A 334 21.07 3.09 2.32
N ALA A 335 21.59 2.71 3.49
CA ALA A 335 23.02 2.73 3.78
C ALA A 335 23.82 1.86 2.80
N GLN A 336 23.35 0.64 2.50
CA GLN A 336 23.98 -0.24 1.51
C GLN A 336 24.00 0.38 0.12
N THR A 337 22.93 1.07 -0.27
CA THR A 337 22.85 1.73 -1.58
C THR A 337 23.81 2.93 -1.65
N LEU A 338 23.86 3.76 -0.62
CA LEU A 338 24.79 4.88 -0.53
C LEU A 338 26.25 4.37 -0.53
N TYR A 339 26.55 3.32 0.22
CA TYR A 339 27.87 2.70 0.21
C TYR A 339 28.27 2.21 -1.19
N LEU A 340 27.34 1.57 -1.93
CA LEU A 340 27.58 1.14 -3.30
C LEU A 340 27.81 2.32 -4.27
N ILE A 341 27.17 3.47 -4.04
CA ILE A 341 27.37 4.68 -4.85
C ILE A 341 28.78 5.24 -4.64
N TYR A 342 29.22 5.36 -3.39
CA TYR A 342 30.50 5.99 -3.05
C TYR A 342 31.73 5.07 -3.18
N ASP A 343 31.54 3.75 -3.16
CA ASP A 343 32.63 2.78 -3.32
C ASP A 343 33.27 2.86 -4.71
N GLN A 344 34.55 3.19 -4.81
CA GLN A 344 35.26 3.35 -6.09
C GLN A 344 35.93 2.04 -6.54
N ASP A 345 36.43 1.23 -5.60
CA ASP A 345 37.39 0.16 -5.91
C ASP A 345 36.72 -1.20 -6.17
N SER A 346 35.62 -1.50 -5.47
CA SER A 346 34.99 -2.84 -5.50
C SER A 346 33.55 -2.85 -6.04
N LYS A 347 33.12 -1.73 -6.61
CA LYS A 347 31.74 -1.50 -7.09
C LYS A 347 31.27 -2.57 -8.08
N SER A 348 32.07 -2.85 -9.10
CA SER A 348 31.72 -3.78 -10.18
C SER A 348 31.49 -5.21 -9.65
N GLU A 349 32.37 -5.69 -8.77
CA GLU A 349 32.26 -7.01 -8.17
C GLU A 349 31.01 -7.12 -7.28
N LYS A 350 30.76 -6.09 -6.45
CA LYS A 350 29.55 -6.03 -5.61
C LYS A 350 28.28 -6.04 -6.43
N ILE A 351 28.22 -5.29 -7.54
CA ILE A 351 27.07 -5.30 -8.46
C ILE A 351 26.82 -6.71 -8.99
N ILE A 352 27.88 -7.40 -9.44
CA ILE A 352 27.76 -8.78 -9.95
C ILE A 352 27.19 -9.70 -8.86
N ASN A 353 27.68 -9.59 -7.63
CA ASN A 353 27.19 -10.38 -6.49
C ASN A 353 25.73 -10.06 -6.13
N TYR A 354 25.35 -8.78 -6.10
CA TYR A 354 23.96 -8.37 -5.91
C TYR A 354 23.05 -8.92 -6.99
N VAL A 355 23.43 -8.82 -8.27
CA VAL A 355 22.64 -9.33 -9.38
C VAL A 355 22.43 -10.84 -9.25
N LYS A 356 23.48 -11.61 -8.99
CA LYS A 356 23.39 -13.07 -8.78
C LYS A 356 22.44 -13.43 -7.63
N ASN A 357 22.61 -12.79 -6.48
CA ASN A 357 21.79 -13.06 -5.29
C ASN A 357 20.33 -12.67 -5.49
N ASN A 358 20.07 -11.52 -6.13
CA ASN A 358 18.71 -11.04 -6.36
C ASN A 358 17.97 -11.91 -7.37
N ILE A 359 18.64 -12.42 -8.41
CA ILE A 359 18.04 -13.38 -9.34
C ILE A 359 17.52 -14.61 -8.59
N ILE A 360 18.36 -15.19 -7.71
CA ILE A 360 17.97 -16.37 -6.90
C ILE A 360 16.74 -16.04 -6.05
N LYS A 361 16.76 -14.92 -5.32
CA LYS A 361 15.63 -14.47 -4.49
C LYS A 361 14.35 -14.23 -5.29
N CYS A 362 14.46 -13.64 -6.47
CA CYS A 362 13.33 -13.41 -7.37
C CYS A 362 12.73 -14.72 -7.89
N ILE A 363 13.57 -15.70 -8.28
CA ILE A 363 13.10 -17.03 -8.72
C ILE A 363 12.39 -17.74 -7.57
N GLN A 364 12.98 -17.73 -6.36
CA GLN A 364 12.36 -18.31 -5.17
C GLN A 364 11.03 -17.66 -4.83
N TRP A 365 10.95 -16.33 -4.93
CA TRP A 365 9.70 -15.59 -4.75
C TRP A 365 8.65 -16.01 -5.79
N CYS A 366 9.02 -16.06 -7.07
CA CYS A 366 8.12 -16.47 -8.14
C CYS A 366 7.61 -17.90 -7.94
N ASN A 367 8.48 -18.84 -7.59
CA ASN A 367 8.11 -20.23 -7.30
C ASN A 367 7.17 -20.31 -6.09
N LYS A 368 7.47 -19.59 -5.00
CA LYS A 368 6.65 -19.58 -3.78
C LYS A 368 5.22 -19.10 -4.04
N TYR A 369 5.04 -18.14 -4.93
CA TYR A 369 3.73 -17.55 -5.23
C TYR A 369 3.19 -17.94 -6.62
N ASN A 370 3.68 -19.04 -7.20
CA ASN A 370 3.20 -19.60 -8.47
C ASN A 370 3.16 -18.59 -9.64
N VAL A 371 4.21 -17.79 -9.78
CA VAL A 371 4.42 -16.88 -10.91
C VAL A 371 5.41 -17.50 -11.89
N GLU A 372 5.01 -17.64 -13.15
CA GLU A 372 5.88 -18.20 -14.19
C GLU A 372 7.17 -17.37 -14.37
N THR A 373 8.31 -18.06 -14.50
CA THR A 373 9.63 -17.44 -14.66
C THR A 373 10.15 -17.57 -16.10
N ASN A 374 10.90 -16.57 -16.55
CA ASN A 374 11.72 -16.68 -17.76
C ASN A 374 12.98 -17.49 -17.48
N ILE A 375 13.42 -18.27 -18.46
CA ILE A 375 14.77 -18.88 -18.43
C ILE A 375 15.80 -17.76 -18.58
N ILE A 376 16.69 -17.62 -17.60
CA ILE A 376 17.77 -16.62 -17.62
C ILE A 376 19.11 -17.32 -17.94
N PRO A 377 19.72 -17.08 -19.12
CA PRO A 377 20.99 -17.70 -19.48
C PRO A 377 22.10 -17.38 -18.47
N GLY A 378 22.86 -18.39 -18.05
CA GLY A 378 23.98 -18.27 -17.10
C GLY A 378 23.58 -18.29 -15.63
N VAL A 379 22.32 -18.64 -15.33
CA VAL A 379 21.81 -18.89 -13.98
C VAL A 379 21.38 -20.35 -13.95
N LEU A 380 21.96 -21.17 -13.07
CA LEU A 380 21.60 -22.58 -12.96
C LEU A 380 20.09 -22.71 -12.66
N PRO A 381 19.35 -23.57 -13.37
CA PRO A 381 17.97 -23.85 -13.02
C PRO A 381 17.97 -24.46 -11.62
N ILE A 382 17.36 -23.77 -10.66
CA ILE A 382 17.06 -24.35 -9.35
C ILE A 382 15.97 -25.38 -9.64
N HIS A 383 16.38 -26.64 -9.81
CA HIS A 383 15.45 -27.75 -9.95
C HIS A 383 14.50 -27.76 -8.75
N THR A 384 13.22 -27.53 -9.01
CA THR A 384 12.15 -27.82 -8.07
C THR A 384 12.13 -29.32 -7.85
N THR A 385 12.62 -29.79 -6.71
CA THR A 385 12.28 -31.13 -6.22
C THR A 385 10.76 -31.18 -6.07
N SER A 386 10.17 -32.08 -6.85
CA SER A 386 8.74 -32.42 -6.93
C SER A 386 8.09 -32.68 -5.59
#